data_AF-A0A956W1G8-F1
#
_entry.id   AF-A0A956W1G8-F1
#
_cell.length_a   1.000
_cell.length_b   1.000
_cell.length_c   1.000
_cell.angle_alpha   90.00
_cell.angle_beta   90.00
_cell.angle_gamma   90.00
#
_symmetry.space_group_name_H-M   'P 1'
#
loop_
_entity.id
_entity.type
_entity.pdbx_description
1 polymer ?
#
loop_
_entity_poly.entity_id
_entity_poly.type
_entity_poly.pdbx_seq_one_letter_code
_entity_poly.pdbx_strand_id
1 'polypeptide(L)'
;GVAAVCLAPISEELFYRGFLFGGLLRLGFWPSGAITAMLFSLTHFDPGSILPFFGIGMVLAWLAWRRGSLWDSIVLHFMFNGTSFALLLLTEV
;
A
#
# COMPACT_ATOMS: atom_id res chain seq x y z
N GLY A 1 11.58 10.80 -4.19
CA GLY A 1 12.91 10.21 -4.44
C GLY A 1 13.32 9.29 -3.30
N VAL A 2 14.26 8.35 -3.51
CA VAL A 2 14.75 7.25 -2.63
C VAL A 2 13.93 6.89 -1.39
N ALA A 3 13.77 7.76 -0.39
CA ALA A 3 12.90 7.53 0.77
C ALA A 3 11.47 7.12 0.37
N ALA A 4 10.86 7.78 -0.62
CA ALA A 4 9.52 7.43 -1.10
C ALA A 4 9.45 6.06 -1.81
N VAL A 5 10.57 5.61 -2.40
CA VAL A 5 10.64 4.33 -3.10
C VAL A 5 11.01 3.20 -2.13
N CYS A 6 11.79 3.50 -1.09
CA CYS A 6 12.38 2.47 -0.24
C CYS A 6 11.90 2.47 1.21
N LEU A 7 11.90 3.63 1.86
CA LEU A 7 11.58 3.70 3.29
C LEU A 7 10.07 3.75 3.52
N ALA A 8 9.35 4.49 2.68
CA ALA A 8 7.90 4.62 2.77
C ALA A 8 7.19 3.26 2.68
N PRO A 9 7.45 2.40 1.67
CA PRO A 9 6.78 1.10 1.58
C PRO A 9 6.96 0.22 2.80
N ILE A 10 8.16 0.18 3.40
CA ILE A 10 8.41 -0.61 4.61
C ILE A 10 7.56 -0.07 5.77
N SER A 11 7.62 1.24 6.01
CA SER A 11 6.89 1.87 7.12
C SER A 11 5.37 1.74 6.96
N GLU A 12 4.88 1.91 5.75
CA GLU A 12 3.45 1.85 5.43
C GLU A 12 2.93 0.42 5.52
N GLU A 13 3.65 -0.57 5.01
CA GLU A 13 3.23 -1.97 5.14
C GLU A 13 3.24 -2.46 6.59
N LEU A 14 4.23 -2.05 7.39
CA LEU A 14 4.25 -2.36 8.82
C LEU A 14 3.04 -1.77 9.54
N PHE A 15 2.70 -0.51 9.25
CA PHE A 15 1.58 0.17 9.89
C PHE A 15 0.22 -0.32 9.38
N TYR A 16 -0.04 -0.27 8.08
CA TYR A 16 -1.35 -0.59 7.52
C TYR A 16 -1.62 -2.09 7.50
N ARG A 17 -0.63 -2.94 7.15
CA ARG A 17 -0.86 -4.38 6.91
C ARG A 17 -0.46 -5.21 8.13
N GLY A 18 0.62 -4.84 8.80
CA GLY A 18 1.03 -5.47 10.06
C GLY A 18 0.10 -5.10 11.22
N PHE A 19 0.07 -3.82 11.58
CA PHE A 19 -0.64 -3.36 12.77
C PHE A 19 -2.16 -3.19 12.56
N LEU A 20 -2.56 -2.30 11.64
CA LEU A 20 -3.96 -1.89 11.52
C LEU A 20 -4.84 -3.00 10.94
N PHE A 21 -4.44 -3.58 9.80
CA PHE A 21 -5.16 -4.70 9.18
C PHE A 21 -5.20 -5.92 10.10
N GLY A 22 -4.08 -6.26 10.74
CA GLY A 22 -4.02 -7.34 11.73
C GLY A 22 -5.00 -7.15 12.88
N GLY A 23 -5.08 -5.95 13.44
CA GLY A 23 -6.04 -5.62 14.51
C GLY A 23 -7.51 -5.59 14.05
N LEU A 24 -7.76 -5.29 12.78
CA LEU A 24 -9.10 -5.29 12.20
C LEU A 24 -9.55 -6.66 11.69
N LEU A 25 -8.63 -7.62 11.49
CA LEU A 25 -8.90 -8.89 10.82
C LEU A 25 -10.04 -9.72 11.44
N ARG A 26 -10.37 -9.47 12.71
CA ARG A 26 -11.58 -9.98 13.39
C ARG A 26 -12.91 -9.64 12.68
N LEU A 27 -12.92 -8.61 11.84
CA LEU A 27 -14.07 -8.22 11.01
C LEU A 27 -14.16 -9.05 9.71
N GLY A 28 -13.15 -9.86 9.40
CA GLY A 28 -12.99 -10.57 8.14
C GLY A 28 -12.15 -9.79 7.13
N PHE A 29 -11.72 -10.49 6.07
CA PHE A 29 -10.80 -9.92 5.06
C PHE A 29 -11.36 -8.67 4.38
N TRP A 30 -12.56 -8.75 3.81
CA TRP A 30 -13.14 -7.67 2.99
C TRP A 30 -13.27 -6.33 3.74
N PRO A 31 -13.91 -6.25 4.92
CA PRO A 31 -14.01 -4.97 5.64
C PRO A 31 -12.64 -4.50 6.15
N SER A 32 -11.78 -5.39 6.63
CA SER A 32 -10.44 -5.00 7.13
C SER A 32 -9.57 -4.45 5.99
N GLY A 33 -9.58 -5.12 4.84
CA GLY A 33 -8.89 -4.70 3.63
C GLY A 33 -9.42 -3.36 3.14
N ALA A 34 -10.74 -3.21 3.00
CA ALA A 34 -11.35 -1.98 2.52
C ALA A 34 -11.05 -0.77 3.42
N ILE A 35 -11.17 -0.94 4.74
CA ILE A 35 -10.88 0.14 5.71
C ILE A 35 -9.41 0.55 5.62
N THR A 36 -8.48 -0.41 5.67
CA THR A 36 -7.04 -0.10 5.65
C THR A 36 -6.57 0.44 4.31
N ALA A 37 -7.11 -0.07 3.19
CA ALA A 37 -6.82 0.44 1.85
C ALA A 37 -7.36 1.86 1.64
N MET A 38 -8.54 2.17 2.18
CA MET A 38 -9.10 3.53 2.11
C MET A 38 -8.27 4.51 2.95
N LEU A 39 -7.90 4.13 4.18
CA LEU A 39 -7.05 4.98 5.02
C LEU A 39 -5.67 5.21 4.39
N PHE A 40 -5.07 4.17 3.82
CA PHE A 40 -3.83 4.27 3.05
C PHE A 40 -3.96 5.25 1.88
N SER A 41 -5.06 5.15 1.13
CA SER A 41 -5.34 6.04 0.01
C SER A 41 -5.49 7.50 0.43
N LEU A 42 -6.27 7.77 1.48
CA LEU A 42 -6.57 9.12 1.95
C LEU A 42 -5.35 9.86 2.55
N THR A 43 -4.37 9.15 3.12
CA THR A 43 -3.16 9.79 3.68
C THR A 43 -2.23 10.40 2.64
N HIS A 44 -2.48 10.16 1.35
CA HIS A 44 -1.69 10.75 0.27
C HIS A 44 -2.20 12.13 -0.17
N PHE A 45 -3.37 12.57 0.33
CA PHE A 45 -3.93 13.91 0.11
C PHE A 45 -4.04 14.34 -1.36
N ASP A 46 -4.19 13.38 -2.28
CA ASP A 46 -4.43 13.63 -3.69
C ASP A 46 -5.72 12.94 -4.15
N PRO A 47 -6.78 13.68 -4.49
CA PRO A 47 -8.03 13.11 -5.00
C PRO A 47 -7.86 12.23 -6.23
N GLY A 48 -6.90 12.56 -7.12
CA GLY A 48 -6.63 11.79 -8.33
C GLY A 48 -6.08 10.40 -8.03
N SER A 49 -5.33 10.28 -6.94
CA SER A 49 -4.72 9.03 -6.49
C SER A 49 -5.64 8.16 -5.63
N ILE A 50 -6.84 8.63 -5.24
CA ILE A 50 -7.69 7.89 -4.30
C ILE A 50 -8.03 6.49 -4.81
N LEU A 51 -8.54 6.42 -6.05
CA LEU A 51 -8.95 5.18 -6.66
C LEU A 51 -7.78 4.21 -6.91
N PRO A 52 -6.65 4.62 -7.53
CA PRO A 52 -5.52 3.72 -7.74
C PRO A 52 -4.90 3.27 -6.40
N PHE A 53 -4.77 4.15 -5.41
CA PHE A 53 -4.18 3.79 -4.12
C PHE A 53 -5.08 2.89 -3.28
N PHE A 54 -6.40 3.04 -3.39
CA PHE A 54 -7.34 2.09 -2.83
C PHE A 54 -7.18 0.70 -3.48
N GLY A 55 -7.10 0.67 -4.82
CA GLY A 55 -6.93 -0.56 -5.59
C GLY A 55 -5.67 -1.33 -5.24
N ILE A 56 -4.50 -0.68 -5.30
CA ILE A 56 -3.24 -1.32 -4.88
C ILE A 56 -3.27 -1.66 -3.40
N GLY A 57 -3.90 -0.83 -2.56
CA GLY A 57 -4.02 -1.07 -1.13
C GLY A 57 -4.78 -2.35 -0.79
N MET A 58 -5.81 -2.71 -1.58
CA MET A 58 -6.52 -3.98 -1.47
C MET A 58 -5.67 -5.18 -1.89
N VAL A 59 -4.87 -5.04 -2.95
CA VAL A 59 -3.94 -6.09 -3.41
C VAL A 59 -2.86 -6.35 -2.35
N LEU A 60 -2.30 -5.29 -1.75
CA LEU A 60 -1.32 -5.39 -0.68
C LEU A 60 -1.90 -6.09 0.56
N ALA A 61 -3.13 -5.74 0.95
CA ALA A 61 -3.84 -6.42 2.04
C ALA A 61 -4.08 -7.91 1.74
N TRP A 62 -4.43 -8.26 0.49
CA TRP A 62 -4.58 -9.65 0.06
C TRP A 62 -3.27 -10.44 0.14
N LEU A 63 -2.15 -9.85 -0.30
CA LEU A 63 -0.83 -10.50 -0.23
C LEU A 63 -0.41 -10.75 1.23
N ALA A 64 -0.53 -9.74 2.09
CA ALA A 64 -0.24 -9.86 3.51
C ALA A 64 -1.10 -10.93 4.18
N TRP A 65 -2.38 -11.02 3.82
CA TRP A 65 -3.32 -11.99 4.38
C TRP A 65 -3.06 -13.42 3.92
N ARG A 66 -2.84 -13.63 2.61
CA ARG A 66 -2.77 -14.98 2.00
C ARG A 66 -1.59 -15.80 2.51
N ARG A 67 -0.43 -15.18 2.73
CA ARG A 67 0.80 -15.87 3.16
C ARG A 67 1.15 -15.66 4.63
N GLY A 68 0.48 -14.74 5.32
CA GLY A 68 0.86 -14.33 6.69
C GLY A 68 2.24 -13.68 6.76
N SER A 69 2.71 -13.08 5.65
CA SER A 69 4.02 -12.43 5.54
C SER A 69 3.86 -11.07 4.87
N LEU A 70 4.56 -10.06 5.40
CA LEU A 70 4.57 -8.71 4.82
C LEU A 70 5.53 -8.58 3.64
N TRP A 71 6.45 -9.53 3.43
CA TRP A 71 7.48 -9.38 2.40
C TRP A 71 6.91 -9.28 0.98
N ASP A 72 5.87 -10.06 0.68
CA ASP A 72 5.21 -10.02 -0.63
C ASP A 72 4.56 -8.65 -0.88
N SER A 73 3.90 -8.08 0.14
CA SER A 73 3.27 -6.76 0.02
C SER A 73 4.31 -5.65 -0.04
N ILE A 74 5.37 -5.73 0.79
CA ILE A 74 6.50 -4.80 0.75
C ILE A 74 7.12 -4.78 -0.64
N VAL A 75 7.51 -5.94 -1.20
CA VAL A 75 8.16 -5.99 -2.53
C VAL A 75 7.25 -5.42 -3.61
N LEU A 76 5.96 -5.74 -3.62
CA LEU A 76 5.03 -5.18 -4.60
C LEU A 76 4.91 -3.66 -4.45
N HIS A 77 4.84 -3.16 -3.21
CA HIS A 77 4.73 -1.74 -2.93
C HIS A 77 6.00 -0.97 -3.37
N PHE A 78 7.18 -1.54 -3.11
CA PHE A 78 8.45 -1.05 -3.67
C PHE A 78 8.41 -0.96 -5.20
N MET A 79 7.94 -2.01 -5.88
CA MET A 79 7.84 -2.03 -7.34
C MET A 79 6.84 -0.97 -7.85
N PHE A 80 5.71 -0.79 -7.16
CA PHE A 80 4.71 0.22 -7.50
C PHE A 80 5.26 1.64 -7.38
N ASN A 81 5.93 1.97 -6.27
CA ASN A 81 6.53 3.29 -6.06
C ASN A 81 7.71 3.52 -7.00
N GLY A 82 8.55 2.50 -7.22
CA GLY A 82 9.68 2.57 -8.14
C GLY A 82 9.23 2.83 -9.57
N THR A 83 8.19 2.11 -10.04
CA THR A 83 7.63 2.30 -11.40
C THR A 83 6.98 3.67 -11.54
N SER A 84 6.17 4.08 -10.56
CA SER A 84 5.52 5.41 -10.57
C SER A 84 6.55 6.54 -10.58
N PHE A 85 7.60 6.42 -9.75
CA PHE A 85 8.69 7.41 -9.72
C PHE A 85 9.51 7.43 -11.02
N ALA A 86 9.78 6.26 -11.62
CA ALA A 86 10.46 6.19 -12.91
C ALA A 86 9.62 6.81 -14.04
N LEU A 87 8.31 6.54 -14.07
CA LEU A 87 7.40 7.15 -15.04
C LEU A 87 7.36 8.67 -14.88
N LEU A 88 7.25 9.18 -13.66
CA LEU A 88 7.30 10.61 -13.38
C LEU A 88 8.57 11.25 -13.96
N LEU A 89 9.74 10.62 -13.74
CA LEU A 89 11.01 11.11 -14.29
C LEU A 89 11.07 11.07 -15.82
N LEU A 90 10.33 10.19 -16.48
CA LEU A 90 10.32 10.08 -17.95
C LEU A 90 9.30 11.03 -18.61
N THR A 91 8.27 11.45 -17.87
CA THR A 91 7.21 12.35 -18.38
C THR A 91 7.42 13.82 -18.02
N GLU A 92 8.29 14.10 -17.05
CA GLU A 92 8.64 15.47 -16.61
C GLU A 92 9.98 15.96 -17.22
N VAL A 93 10.47 15.31 -18.28
CA VAL A 93 11.51 15.81 -19.21
C VAL A 93 10.86 16.20 -20.53
#